data_AF-A0A2V9U2A0-F1
#
_entry.id   AF-A0A2V9U2A0-F1
#
_cell.length_a   1.000
_cell.length_b   1.000
_cell.length_c   1.000
_cell.angle_alpha   90.00
_cell.angle_beta   90.00
_cell.angle_gamma   90.00
#
_symmetry.space_group_name_H-M   'P 1'
#
loop_
_entity.id
_entity.type
_entity.pdbx_description
1 polymer ?
#
loop_
_entity_poly.entity_id
_entity_poly.type
_entity_poly.pdbx_seq_one_letter_code
_entity_poly.pdbx_strand_id
1 'polypeptide(L)'
;MSTHDQEISQPHLKRVLGRWDLVLLFVVAVFNLNVVPSIAANGGVTIWLWIISVLLFFWPQGIAVIELSHRYPGEGGVYLWAKEEFGDFHGFLSGWCYWTNQMLYVPPVMLYFVGVSVYVLGPGHESLADNKLFALFTSLTLLALLTALNIAGLGVGKWINNVGAIGTGIAAAVLIGLGIVVGLRFGTHLSSAEFRIPANYGSVLNSFGVICFGLVGLELASVMGDEI
;
A
#
# COMPACT_ATOMS: atom_id res chain seq x y z
N MET A 1 9.03 17.36 53.43
CA MET A 1 7.56 17.16 53.34
C MET A 1 7.21 17.24 51.86
N SER A 2 7.00 16.07 51.26
CA SER A 2 6.60 15.67 49.89
C SER A 2 6.61 16.68 48.73
N THR A 3 7.52 16.42 47.80
CA THR A 3 7.44 16.73 46.36
C THR A 3 6.16 16.12 45.77
N HIS A 4 5.37 16.92 45.05
CA HIS A 4 4.28 16.43 44.21
C HIS A 4 4.88 15.85 42.93
N ASP A 5 4.95 14.52 42.86
CA ASP A 5 5.11 13.79 41.60
C ASP A 5 3.81 13.95 40.80
N GLN A 6 3.81 14.87 39.84
CA GLN A 6 2.79 14.89 38.79
C GLN A 6 3.13 13.79 37.79
N GLU A 7 2.55 12.60 37.98
CA GLU A 7 2.48 11.57 36.93
C GLU A 7 1.81 12.19 35.70
N ILE A 8 2.60 12.40 34.65
CA ILE A 8 2.12 12.75 33.32
C ILE A 8 1.32 11.54 32.83
N SER A 9 0.00 11.58 33.01
CA SER A 9 -0.92 10.61 32.42
C SER A 9 -0.86 10.73 30.90
N GLN A 10 -0.03 9.90 30.27
CA GLN A 10 -0.02 9.64 28.84
C GLN A 10 -1.46 9.30 28.41
N PRO A 11 -2.02 9.93 27.36
CA PRO A 11 -3.35 9.60 26.87
C PRO A 11 -3.35 8.17 26.33
N HIS A 12 -3.82 7.22 27.14
CA HIS A 12 -3.92 5.82 26.79
C HIS A 12 -4.97 5.67 25.68
N LEU A 13 -4.51 5.52 24.43
CA LEU A 13 -5.36 5.22 23.28
C LEU A 13 -6.12 3.92 23.57
N LYS A 14 -7.45 3.96 23.41
CA LYS A 14 -8.30 2.81 23.73
C LYS A 14 -8.01 1.72 22.70
N ARG A 15 -7.41 0.60 23.14
CA ARG A 15 -7.18 -0.60 22.31
C ARG A 15 -8.50 -1.16 21.81
N VAL A 16 -8.88 -0.81 20.58
CA VAL A 16 -10.17 -1.17 19.96
C VAL A 16 -9.98 -2.11 18.76
N LEU A 17 -8.74 -2.33 18.30
CA LEU A 17 -8.46 -3.21 17.15
C LEU A 17 -8.28 -4.66 17.61
N GLY A 18 -9.23 -5.53 17.24
CA GLY A 18 -9.08 -6.97 17.43
C GLY A 18 -8.06 -7.58 16.45
N ARG A 19 -7.61 -8.80 16.71
CA ARG A 19 -6.67 -9.54 15.83
C ARG A 19 -7.19 -9.67 14.39
N TRP A 20 -8.52 -9.80 14.24
CA TRP A 20 -9.16 -9.89 12.93
C TRP A 20 -9.27 -8.54 12.22
N ASP A 21 -9.50 -7.45 12.96
CA ASP A 21 -9.48 -6.10 12.40
C ASP A 21 -8.07 -5.74 11.94
N LEU A 22 -7.04 -6.19 12.67
CA LEU A 22 -5.65 -6.03 12.29
C LEU A 22 -5.31 -6.82 11.02
N VAL A 23 -5.74 -8.09 10.94
CA VAL A 23 -5.56 -8.91 9.72
C VAL A 23 -6.30 -8.30 8.53
N LEU A 24 -7.53 -7.82 8.71
CA LEU A 24 -8.29 -7.16 7.64
C LEU A 24 -7.65 -5.82 7.23
N LEU A 25 -7.13 -5.06 8.19
CA LEU A 25 -6.38 -3.83 7.94
C LEU A 25 -5.09 -4.13 7.17
N PHE A 26 -4.36 -5.18 7.52
CA PHE A 26 -3.19 -5.61 6.78
C PHE A 26 -3.53 -6.10 5.38
N VAL A 27 -4.59 -6.88 5.23
CA VAL A 27 -5.06 -7.34 3.91
C VAL A 27 -5.40 -6.11 3.07
N VAL A 28 -6.19 -5.17 3.58
CA VAL A 28 -6.56 -3.95 2.82
C VAL A 28 -5.34 -3.06 2.53
N ALA A 29 -4.41 -2.92 3.48
CA ALA A 29 -3.20 -2.11 3.32
C ALA A 29 -2.21 -2.70 2.31
N VAL A 30 -2.09 -4.03 2.28
CA VAL A 30 -1.23 -4.76 1.34
C VAL A 30 -1.92 -4.94 -0.02
N PHE A 31 -3.26 -4.87 -0.09
CA PHE A 31 -4.01 -4.92 -1.35
C PHE A 31 -3.90 -3.62 -2.15
N ASN A 32 -2.75 -3.42 -2.80
CA ASN A 32 -2.54 -2.38 -3.79
C ASN A 32 -3.09 -2.81 -5.16
N LEU A 33 -4.37 -2.52 -5.44
CA LEU A 33 -4.98 -2.82 -6.74
C LEU A 33 -4.38 -2.02 -7.91
N ASN A 34 -3.75 -0.88 -7.63
CA ASN A 34 -3.14 -0.03 -8.65
C ASN A 34 -1.92 -0.69 -9.33
N VAL A 35 -1.19 -1.57 -8.64
CA VAL A 35 -0.01 -2.24 -9.22
C VAL A 35 -0.34 -3.53 -9.96
N VAL A 36 -1.50 -4.15 -9.67
CA VAL A 36 -1.90 -5.44 -10.25
C VAL A 36 -1.95 -5.43 -11.77
N PRO A 37 -2.53 -4.42 -12.47
CA PRO A 37 -2.54 -4.38 -13.93
C PRO A 37 -1.13 -4.30 -14.55
N SER A 38 -0.25 -3.50 -13.94
CA SER A 38 1.13 -3.35 -14.42
C SER A 38 1.93 -4.64 -14.25
N ILE A 39 1.73 -5.36 -13.15
CA ILE A 39 2.33 -6.68 -12.92
C ILE A 39 1.76 -7.70 -13.91
N ALA A 40 0.43 -7.78 -14.04
CA ALA A 40 -0.24 -8.73 -14.92
C ALA A 40 0.13 -8.55 -16.40
N ALA A 41 0.44 -7.33 -16.85
CA ALA A 41 0.90 -7.04 -18.20
C ALA A 41 2.21 -7.76 -18.57
N ASN A 42 3.01 -8.19 -17.59
CA ASN A 42 4.25 -8.96 -17.81
C ASN A 42 4.00 -10.48 -17.99
N GLY A 43 2.73 -10.92 -18.00
CA GLY A 43 2.34 -12.29 -18.32
C GLY A 43 2.43 -13.28 -17.14
N GLY A 44 2.28 -14.58 -17.45
CA GLY A 44 2.16 -15.66 -16.46
C GLY A 44 3.39 -15.86 -15.57
N VAL A 45 4.57 -15.38 -15.98
CA VAL A 45 5.81 -15.41 -15.18
C VAL A 45 5.66 -14.69 -13.84
N THR A 46 4.79 -13.69 -13.78
CA THR A 46 4.53 -12.93 -12.56
C THR A 46 4.02 -13.79 -11.40
N ILE A 47 3.37 -14.93 -11.69
CA ILE A 47 2.94 -15.89 -10.65
C ILE A 47 4.16 -16.45 -9.90
N TRP A 48 5.23 -16.81 -10.60
CA TRP A 48 6.47 -17.25 -9.96
C TRP A 48 7.12 -16.13 -9.16
N LEU A 49 7.08 -14.90 -9.67
CA LEU A 49 7.61 -13.73 -8.95
C LEU A 49 6.81 -13.48 -7.66
N TRP A 50 5.48 -13.58 -7.70
CA TRP A 50 4.63 -13.49 -6.50
C TRP A 50 5.01 -14.55 -5.46
N ILE A 51 5.17 -15.81 -5.86
CA ILE A 51 5.59 -16.88 -4.95
C ILE A 51 6.96 -16.56 -4.33
N ILE A 52 7.93 -16.16 -5.14
CA ILE A 52 9.28 -15.83 -4.68
C ILE A 52 9.26 -14.62 -3.74
N SER A 53 8.53 -13.54 -4.08
CA SER A 53 8.40 -12.35 -3.24
C SER A 53 7.73 -12.67 -1.91
N VAL A 54 6.69 -13.52 -1.88
CA VAL A 54 6.07 -13.92 -0.61
C VAL A 54 7.05 -14.69 0.26
N LEU A 55 7.77 -15.65 -0.31
CA LEU A 55 8.68 -16.53 0.44
C LEU A 55 9.96 -15.83 0.91
N LEU A 56 10.57 -15.01 0.04
CA LEU A 56 11.90 -14.42 0.29
C LEU A 56 11.85 -12.97 0.76
N PHE A 57 10.74 -12.26 0.56
CA PHE A 57 10.62 -10.86 0.95
C PHE A 57 9.57 -10.68 2.05
N PHE A 58 8.31 -11.04 1.80
CA PHE A 58 7.21 -10.80 2.74
C PHE A 58 7.38 -11.56 4.06
N TRP A 59 7.68 -12.86 4.01
CA TRP A 59 7.81 -13.68 5.22
C TRP A 59 9.00 -13.27 6.10
N PRO A 60 10.23 -13.11 5.57
CA PRO A 60 11.35 -12.62 6.37
C PRO A 60 11.12 -11.20 6.90
N GLN A 61 10.54 -10.30 6.10
CA GLN A 61 10.16 -8.96 6.53
C GLN A 61 9.17 -9.00 7.69
N GLY A 62 8.11 -9.81 7.59
CA GLY A 62 7.10 -9.93 8.64
C GLY A 62 7.69 -10.43 9.95
N ILE A 63 8.59 -11.42 9.91
CA ILE A 63 9.30 -11.90 11.10
C ILE A 63 10.15 -10.77 11.71
N ALA A 64 10.94 -10.06 10.89
CA ALA A 64 11.78 -8.97 11.37
C ALA A 64 10.95 -7.84 12.01
N VAL A 65 9.82 -7.47 11.40
CA VAL A 65 8.88 -6.48 11.96
C VAL A 65 8.34 -6.94 13.31
N ILE A 66 7.94 -8.21 13.44
CA ILE A 66 7.43 -8.76 14.71
C ILE A 66 8.51 -8.71 15.79
N GLU A 67 9.72 -9.20 15.48
CA GLU A 67 10.82 -9.26 16.43
C GLU A 67 11.26 -7.87 16.91
N LEU A 68 11.40 -6.91 15.98
CA LEU A 68 11.78 -5.53 16.29
C LEU A 68 10.68 -4.77 17.04
N SER A 69 9.40 -4.99 16.70
CA SER A 69 8.27 -4.40 17.42
C SER A 69 8.20 -4.89 18.87
N HIS A 70 8.52 -6.15 19.12
CA HIS A 70 8.58 -6.70 20.48
C HIS A 70 9.81 -6.20 21.26
N ARG A 71 10.95 -6.03 20.58
CA ARG A 71 12.20 -5.59 21.23
C ARG A 71 12.21 -4.10 21.55
N TYR A 72 11.62 -3.29 20.68
CA TYR A 72 11.55 -1.83 20.80
C TYR A 72 10.08 -1.38 20.76
N PRO A 73 9.34 -1.53 21.87
CA PRO A 73 7.96 -1.08 21.97
C PRO A 73 7.93 0.45 22.08
N GLY A 74 7.80 1.12 20.95
CA GLY A 74 7.68 2.57 20.87
C GLY A 74 7.14 3.02 19.52
N GLU A 75 6.53 4.20 19.49
CA GLU A 75 6.03 4.82 18.26
C GLU A 75 7.21 5.26 17.37
N GLY A 76 7.23 4.80 16.12
CA GLY A 76 8.26 5.21 15.16
C GLY A 76 8.66 4.14 14.13
N GLY A 77 8.22 2.89 14.31
CA GLY A 77 8.41 1.82 13.33
C GLY A 77 9.87 1.68 12.88
N VAL A 78 10.09 1.65 11.56
CA VAL A 78 11.42 1.43 10.95
C VAL A 78 12.44 2.52 11.29
N TYR A 79 12.00 3.75 11.56
CA TYR A 79 12.89 4.83 11.99
C TYR A 79 13.48 4.52 13.37
N LEU A 80 12.63 4.14 14.32
CA LEU A 80 13.03 3.85 15.70
C LEU A 80 13.97 2.63 15.73
N TRP A 81 13.62 1.55 15.03
CA TRP A 81 14.44 0.34 15.01
C TRP A 81 15.83 0.57 14.43
N ALA A 82 15.91 1.36 13.34
CA ALA A 82 17.19 1.69 12.72
C ALA A 82 18.04 2.60 13.62
N LYS A 83 17.40 3.50 14.37
CA LYS A 83 18.08 4.37 15.33
C LYS A 83 18.68 3.58 16.49
N GLU A 84 17.94 2.64 17.07
CA GLU A 84 18.41 1.94 18.28
C GLU A 84 19.48 0.88 17.99
N GLU A 85 19.44 0.25 16.82
CA GLU A 85 20.45 -0.76 16.46
C GLU A 85 21.68 -0.15 15.75
N PHE A 86 21.49 0.87 14.92
CA PHE A 86 22.55 1.40 14.04
C PHE A 86 22.94 2.86 14.33
N GLY A 87 22.25 3.53 15.26
CA GLY A 87 22.52 4.90 15.69
C GLY A 87 21.75 5.99 14.90
N ASP A 88 21.92 7.24 15.35
CA ASP A 88 21.15 8.40 14.87
C ASP A 88 21.16 8.62 13.36
N PHE A 89 22.31 8.39 12.71
CA PHE A 89 22.44 8.60 11.26
C PHE A 89 21.59 7.60 10.45
N HIS A 90 21.59 6.33 10.84
CA HIS A 90 20.82 5.29 10.16
C HIS A 90 19.32 5.42 10.44
N GLY A 91 18.96 5.84 11.66
CA GLY A 91 17.60 6.28 11.98
C GLY A 91 17.15 7.39 11.03
N PHE A 92 17.92 8.49 10.94
CA PHE A 92 17.61 9.61 10.03
C PHE A 92 17.48 9.16 8.56
N LEU A 93 18.41 8.35 8.06
CA LEU A 93 18.37 7.86 6.68
C LEU A 93 17.13 7.00 6.42
N SER A 94 16.79 6.09 7.34
CA SER A 94 15.56 5.28 7.29
C SER A 94 14.31 6.16 7.21
N GLY A 95 14.19 7.13 8.11
CA GLY A 95 13.08 8.10 8.11
C GLY A 95 13.02 8.95 6.85
N TRP A 96 14.17 9.41 6.33
CA TRP A 96 14.25 10.20 5.11
C TRP A 96 13.85 9.40 3.87
N CYS A 97 14.30 8.14 3.76
CA CYS A 97 13.90 7.23 2.70
C CYS A 97 12.39 6.95 2.75
N TYR A 98 11.85 6.71 3.96
CA TYR A 98 10.43 6.49 4.15
C TYR A 98 9.60 7.72 3.74
N TRP A 99 10.01 8.91 4.18
CA TRP A 99 9.35 10.16 3.82
C TRP A 99 9.42 10.43 2.31
N THR A 100 10.58 10.24 1.69
CA THR A 100 10.77 10.41 0.24
C THR A 100 9.92 9.42 -0.55
N ASN A 101 9.82 8.17 -0.10
CA ASN A 101 8.95 7.16 -0.71
C ASN A 101 7.49 7.62 -0.71
N GLN A 102 6.98 8.11 0.44
CA GLN A 102 5.62 8.62 0.52
C GLN A 102 5.39 9.82 -0.41
N MET A 103 6.35 10.73 -0.51
CA MET A 103 6.27 11.87 -1.43
C MET A 103 6.18 11.45 -2.90
N LEU A 104 6.94 10.40 -3.28
CA LEU A 104 6.93 9.85 -4.64
C LEU A 104 5.74 8.92 -4.93
N TYR A 105 5.07 8.41 -3.91
CA TYR A 105 3.91 7.53 -4.06
C TYR A 105 2.61 8.27 -4.38
N VAL A 106 2.44 9.50 -3.87
CA VAL A 106 1.21 10.28 -4.07
C VAL A 106 0.91 10.55 -5.56
N PRO A 107 1.86 11.01 -6.41
CA PRO A 107 1.55 11.35 -7.79
C PRO A 107 1.05 10.17 -8.65
N PRO A 108 1.69 8.98 -8.64
CA PRO A 108 1.15 7.81 -9.34
C PRO A 108 -0.26 7.41 -8.93
N VAL A 109 -0.60 7.53 -7.64
CA VAL A 109 -1.95 7.24 -7.13
C VAL A 109 -2.96 8.26 -7.66
N MET A 110 -2.60 9.55 -7.71
CA MET A 110 -3.47 10.58 -8.29
C MET A 110 -3.72 10.31 -9.78
N LEU A 111 -2.67 9.95 -10.53
CA LEU A 111 -2.81 9.61 -11.95
C LEU A 111 -3.68 8.37 -12.17
N TYR A 112 -3.54 7.35 -11.32
CA TYR A 112 -4.42 6.20 -11.34
C TYR A 112 -5.88 6.59 -11.13
N PHE A 113 -6.16 7.46 -10.16
CA PHE A 113 -7.51 7.97 -9.92
C PHE A 113 -8.07 8.74 -11.11
N VAL A 114 -7.25 9.60 -11.74
CA VAL A 114 -7.64 10.31 -12.97
C VAL A 114 -8.00 9.32 -14.07
N GLY A 115 -7.17 8.30 -14.31
CA GLY A 115 -7.44 7.23 -15.27
C GLY A 115 -8.79 6.56 -15.01
N VAL A 116 -9.06 6.14 -13.78
CA VAL A 116 -10.34 5.51 -13.40
C VAL A 116 -11.52 6.45 -13.58
N SER A 117 -11.40 7.73 -13.18
CA SER A 117 -12.49 8.72 -13.31
C SER A 117 -12.91 8.98 -14.75
N VAL A 118 -11.97 8.94 -15.70
CA VAL A 118 -12.25 9.08 -17.13
C VAL A 118 -13.09 7.92 -17.65
N TYR A 119 -12.83 6.69 -17.19
CA TYR A 119 -13.68 5.54 -17.54
C TYR A 119 -15.10 5.65 -17.00
N VAL A 120 -15.29 6.31 -15.84
CA VAL A 120 -16.63 6.57 -15.27
C VAL A 120 -17.41 7.63 -16.08
N LEU A 121 -16.70 8.60 -16.69
CA LEU A 121 -17.28 9.65 -17.55
C LEU A 121 -17.71 9.14 -18.94
N GLY A 122 -17.49 7.86 -19.24
CA GLY A 122 -17.96 7.16 -20.42
C GLY A 122 -16.99 7.13 -21.61
N PRO A 123 -17.26 6.28 -22.61
CA PRO A 123 -16.32 5.93 -23.70
C PRO A 123 -15.95 7.09 -24.64
N GLY A 124 -16.63 8.23 -24.57
CA GLY A 124 -16.28 9.44 -25.33
C GLY A 124 -15.12 10.26 -24.75
N HIS A 125 -14.70 9.98 -23.51
CA HIS A 125 -13.69 10.76 -22.79
C HIS A 125 -12.37 10.02 -22.60
N GLU A 126 -12.21 8.78 -23.10
CA GLU A 126 -11.00 7.97 -22.90
C GLU A 126 -9.70 8.68 -23.33
N SER A 127 -9.77 9.54 -24.36
CA SER A 127 -8.63 10.33 -24.83
C SER A 127 -8.21 11.46 -23.88
N LEU A 128 -9.05 11.85 -22.90
CA LEU A 128 -8.69 12.87 -21.91
C LEU A 128 -7.65 12.35 -20.91
N ALA A 129 -7.63 11.05 -20.63
CA ALA A 129 -6.63 10.47 -19.73
C ALA A 129 -5.20 10.55 -20.31
N ASP A 130 -5.07 10.48 -21.64
CA ASP A 130 -3.78 10.58 -22.35
C ASP A 130 -3.32 12.03 -22.53
N ASN A 131 -4.21 13.01 -22.32
CA ASN A 131 -3.86 14.42 -22.35
C ASN A 131 -3.12 14.82 -21.07
N LYS A 132 -1.80 14.98 -21.19
CA LYS A 132 -0.88 15.36 -20.09
C LYS A 132 -1.32 16.59 -19.31
N LEU A 133 -1.90 17.60 -19.97
CA LEU A 133 -2.37 18.82 -19.30
C LEU A 133 -3.63 18.54 -18.46
N PHE A 134 -4.58 17.78 -18.99
CA PHE A 134 -5.78 17.38 -18.26
C PHE A 134 -5.43 16.51 -17.04
N ALA A 135 -4.55 15.53 -17.22
CA ALA A 135 -4.09 14.67 -16.14
C ALA A 135 -3.38 15.47 -15.04
N LEU A 136 -2.53 16.43 -15.41
CA LEU A 136 -1.83 17.31 -14.47
C LEU A 136 -2.82 18.16 -13.65
N PHE A 137 -3.70 18.92 -14.31
CA PHE A 137 -4.64 19.82 -13.62
C PHE A 137 -5.62 19.04 -12.74
N THR A 138 -6.13 17.90 -13.22
CA THR A 138 -7.05 17.07 -12.44
C THR A 138 -6.37 16.47 -11.23
N SER A 139 -5.14 15.95 -11.38
CA SER A 139 -4.36 15.40 -10.26
C SER A 139 -4.03 16.47 -9.21
N LEU A 140 -3.64 17.68 -9.62
CA LEU A 140 -3.36 18.79 -8.71
C LEU A 140 -4.62 19.26 -7.98
N THR A 141 -5.76 19.33 -8.68
CA THR A 141 -7.04 19.72 -8.08
C THR A 141 -7.50 18.68 -7.07
N LEU A 142 -7.38 17.39 -7.40
CA LEU A 142 -7.71 16.29 -6.51
C LEU A 142 -6.82 16.29 -5.27
N LEU A 143 -5.52 16.48 -5.45
CA LEU A 143 -4.56 16.60 -4.35
C LEU A 143 -4.93 17.77 -3.43
N ALA A 144 -5.18 18.95 -3.97
CA ALA A 144 -5.57 20.13 -3.19
C ALA A 144 -6.88 19.90 -2.41
N LEU A 145 -7.86 19.23 -3.03
CA LEU A 145 -9.13 18.88 -2.39
C LEU A 145 -8.91 17.88 -1.24
N LEU A 146 -8.12 16.82 -1.46
CA LEU A 146 -7.77 15.85 -0.42
C LEU A 146 -7.02 16.50 0.74
N THR A 147 -6.07 17.39 0.45
CA THR A 147 -5.35 18.16 1.46
C THR A 147 -6.31 19.07 2.24
N ALA A 148 -7.22 19.76 1.58
CA ALA A 148 -8.22 20.62 2.24
C ALA A 148 -9.16 19.80 3.14
N LEU A 149 -9.61 18.63 2.69
CA LEU A 149 -10.43 17.71 3.49
C LEU A 149 -9.66 17.18 4.70
N ASN A 150 -8.37 16.87 4.54
CA ASN A 150 -7.51 16.43 5.63
C ASN A 150 -7.37 17.52 6.71
N ILE A 151 -7.17 18.78 6.29
CA ILE A 151 -7.09 19.94 7.20
C ILE A 151 -8.45 20.22 7.88
N ALA A 152 -9.57 20.00 7.19
CA ALA A 152 -10.91 20.35 7.68
C ALA A 152 -11.46 19.43 8.79
N GLY A 153 -10.87 18.25 9.05
CA GLY A 153 -11.13 17.51 10.29
C GLY A 153 -11.05 15.98 10.19
N LEU A 154 -10.34 15.40 11.18
CA LEU A 154 -10.07 13.96 11.37
C LEU A 154 -11.31 13.04 11.32
N GLY A 155 -12.51 13.56 11.61
CA GLY A 155 -13.75 12.79 11.56
C GLY A 155 -14.18 12.36 10.14
N VAL A 156 -13.92 13.20 9.13
CA VAL A 156 -14.23 12.91 7.72
C VAL A 156 -13.20 11.94 7.13
N GLY A 157 -11.93 12.07 7.53
CA GLY A 157 -10.84 11.19 7.10
C GLY A 157 -11.11 9.71 7.42
N LYS A 158 -11.66 9.42 8.61
CA LYS A 158 -12.02 8.05 9.00
C LYS A 158 -13.11 7.45 8.10
N TRP A 159 -14.15 8.22 7.77
CA TRP A 159 -15.22 7.73 6.91
C TRP A 159 -14.76 7.55 5.47
N ILE A 160 -13.98 8.49 4.93
CA ILE A 160 -13.37 8.37 3.59
C ILE A 160 -12.50 7.12 3.49
N ASN A 161 -11.67 6.86 4.50
CA ASN A 161 -10.81 5.66 4.53
C ASN A 161 -11.65 4.37 4.55
N ASN A 162 -12.68 4.30 5.41
CA ASN A 162 -13.56 3.13 5.47
C ASN A 162 -14.32 2.88 4.15
N VAL A 163 -14.87 3.94 3.53
CA VAL A 163 -15.54 3.83 2.23
C VAL A 163 -14.56 3.41 1.14
N GLY A 164 -13.34 3.96 1.16
CA GLY A 164 -12.25 3.57 0.25
C GLY A 164 -11.90 2.10 0.40
N ALA A 165 -11.72 1.61 1.62
CA ALA A 165 -11.43 0.21 1.91
C ALA A 165 -12.53 -0.73 1.40
N ILE A 166 -13.81 -0.40 1.65
CA ILE A 166 -14.95 -1.17 1.15
C ILE A 166 -15.00 -1.15 -0.38
N GLY A 167 -14.79 0.02 -1.01
CA GLY A 167 -14.75 0.17 -2.46
C GLY A 167 -13.66 -0.68 -3.10
N THR A 168 -12.45 -0.66 -2.54
CA THR A 168 -11.33 -1.51 -2.97
C THR A 168 -11.67 -2.99 -2.81
N GLY A 169 -12.29 -3.39 -1.69
CA GLY A 169 -12.74 -4.77 -1.46
C GLY A 169 -13.76 -5.24 -2.50
N ILE A 170 -14.75 -4.40 -2.81
CA ILE A 170 -15.75 -4.69 -3.86
C ILE A 170 -15.07 -4.80 -5.22
N ALA A 171 -14.19 -3.86 -5.58
CA ALA A 171 -13.47 -3.89 -6.85
C ALA A 171 -12.62 -5.17 -6.99
N ALA A 172 -11.92 -5.57 -5.93
CA ALA A 172 -11.18 -6.83 -5.90
C ALA A 172 -12.08 -8.05 -6.10
N ALA A 173 -13.21 -8.11 -5.39
CA ALA A 173 -14.17 -9.21 -5.50
C ALA A 173 -14.77 -9.30 -6.92
N VAL A 174 -15.10 -8.16 -7.52
CA VAL A 174 -15.60 -8.08 -8.91
C VAL A 174 -14.55 -8.53 -9.90
N LEU A 175 -13.28 -8.10 -9.75
CA LEU A 175 -12.18 -8.52 -10.61
C LEU A 175 -11.93 -10.04 -10.54
N ILE A 176 -11.92 -10.61 -9.33
CA ILE A 176 -11.77 -12.05 -9.12
C ILE A 176 -12.96 -12.79 -9.74
N GLY A 177 -14.19 -12.33 -9.49
CA GLY A 177 -15.40 -12.93 -10.05
C GLY A 177 -15.42 -12.91 -11.58
N LEU A 178 -15.07 -11.79 -12.20
CA LEU A 178 -14.92 -11.66 -13.65
C LEU A 178 -13.84 -12.60 -14.18
N GLY A 179 -12.68 -12.68 -13.50
CA GLY A 179 -11.62 -13.61 -13.87
C GLY A 179 -12.07 -15.07 -13.86
N ILE A 180 -12.82 -15.49 -12.84
CA ILE A 180 -13.39 -16.84 -12.74
C ILE A 180 -14.41 -17.08 -13.86
N VAL A 181 -15.35 -16.16 -14.06
CA VAL A 181 -16.40 -16.30 -15.09
C VAL A 181 -15.80 -16.37 -16.48
N VAL A 182 -14.84 -15.48 -16.80
CA VAL A 182 -14.14 -15.47 -18.08
C VAL A 182 -13.34 -16.76 -18.27
N GLY A 183 -12.62 -17.20 -17.24
CA GLY A 183 -11.86 -18.46 -17.28
C GLY A 183 -12.75 -19.69 -17.49
N LEU A 184 -13.94 -19.73 -16.87
CA LEU A 184 -14.91 -20.82 -17.04
C LEU A 184 -15.63 -20.78 -18.39
N ARG A 185 -15.88 -19.58 -18.95
CA ARG A 185 -16.65 -19.39 -20.19
C ARG A 185 -15.79 -19.48 -21.45
N PHE A 186 -14.61 -18.88 -21.44
CA PHE A 186 -13.72 -18.76 -22.61
C PHE A 186 -12.49 -19.69 -22.52
N GLY A 187 -12.30 -20.35 -21.37
CA GLY A 187 -11.06 -21.06 -21.08
C GLY A 187 -9.92 -20.09 -20.76
N THR A 188 -8.84 -20.63 -20.21
CA THR A 188 -7.60 -19.87 -20.04
C THR A 188 -6.71 -20.10 -21.26
N HIS A 189 -6.40 -19.03 -22.02
CA HIS A 189 -5.37 -19.07 -23.07
C HIS A 189 -3.93 -19.15 -22.52
N LEU A 190 -3.77 -19.50 -21.24
CA LEU A 190 -2.49 -19.65 -20.56
C LEU A 190 -1.73 -20.84 -21.17
N SER A 191 -0.85 -20.55 -22.12
CA SER A 191 0.08 -21.53 -22.66
C SER A 191 1.26 -21.71 -21.69
N SER A 192 1.83 -22.92 -21.61
CA SER A 192 3.05 -23.19 -20.82
C SER A 192 4.24 -22.30 -21.23
N ALA A 193 4.18 -21.69 -22.42
CA ALA A 193 5.13 -20.69 -22.89
C ALA A 193 5.08 -19.37 -22.10
N GLU A 194 3.92 -18.97 -21.55
CA GLU A 194 3.75 -17.72 -20.79
C GLU A 194 4.34 -17.78 -19.38
N PHE A 195 4.66 -18.98 -18.90
CA PHE A 195 5.33 -19.21 -17.62
C PHE A 195 6.86 -19.28 -17.75
N ARG A 196 7.40 -19.19 -18.97
CA ARG A 196 8.84 -19.20 -19.20
C ARG A 196 9.43 -17.84 -18.89
N ILE A 197 10.50 -17.82 -18.11
CA ILE A 197 11.24 -16.59 -17.78
C ILE A 197 11.62 -15.88 -19.09
N PRO A 198 11.13 -14.65 -19.34
CA PRO A 198 11.47 -13.89 -20.53
C PRO A 198 12.98 -13.66 -20.58
N ALA A 199 13.57 -13.68 -21.78
CA ALA A 199 14.99 -13.36 -21.95
C ALA A 199 15.33 -11.91 -21.53
N ASN A 200 14.32 -11.05 -21.39
CA ASN A 200 14.48 -9.70 -20.87
C ASN A 200 14.39 -9.68 -19.33
N TYR A 201 15.55 -9.83 -18.69
CA TYR A 201 15.68 -9.75 -17.23
C TYR A 201 15.24 -8.40 -16.65
N GLY A 202 15.30 -7.30 -17.42
CA GLY A 202 14.95 -5.96 -16.94
C GLY A 202 13.46 -5.84 -16.58
N SER A 203 12.58 -6.35 -17.42
CA SER A 203 11.13 -6.36 -17.15
C SER A 203 10.76 -7.28 -15.98
N VAL A 204 11.47 -8.40 -15.83
CA VAL A 204 11.30 -9.33 -14.70
C VAL A 204 11.71 -8.68 -13.39
N LEU A 205 12.88 -8.03 -13.34
CA LEU A 205 13.35 -7.31 -12.15
C LEU A 205 12.43 -6.14 -11.79
N ASN A 206 11.95 -5.39 -12.80
CA ASN A 206 10.98 -4.32 -12.56
C ASN A 206 9.69 -4.86 -11.95
N SER A 207 9.13 -5.93 -12.52
CA SER A 207 7.93 -6.60 -11.99
C SER A 207 8.14 -7.08 -10.56
N PHE A 208 9.30 -7.69 -10.27
CA PHE A 208 9.65 -8.12 -8.92
C PHE A 208 9.70 -6.94 -7.94
N GLY A 209 10.33 -5.83 -8.32
CA GLY A 209 10.37 -4.62 -7.51
C GLY A 209 8.97 -4.05 -7.21
N VAL A 210 8.09 -4.03 -8.22
CA VAL A 210 6.70 -3.58 -8.06
C VAL A 210 5.88 -4.53 -7.18
N ILE A 211 6.09 -5.85 -7.28
CA ILE A 211 5.46 -6.84 -6.40
C ILE A 211 5.94 -6.63 -4.96
N CYS A 212 7.25 -6.52 -4.74
CA CYS A 212 7.81 -6.25 -3.41
C CYS A 212 7.26 -4.95 -2.83
N PHE A 213 7.17 -3.89 -3.63
CA PHE A 213 6.55 -2.63 -3.23
C PHE A 213 5.09 -2.82 -2.78
N GLY A 214 4.30 -3.61 -3.51
CA GLY A 214 2.93 -3.94 -3.11
C GLY A 214 2.83 -4.76 -1.82
N LEU A 215 3.89 -5.48 -1.45
CA LEU A 215 3.98 -6.29 -0.23
C LEU A 215 4.53 -5.53 0.99
N VAL A 216 5.01 -4.30 0.80
CA VAL A 216 5.40 -3.39 1.90
C VAL A 216 4.14 -2.83 2.57
N GLY A 217 4.17 -2.66 3.90
CA GLY A 217 3.03 -2.14 4.67
C GLY A 217 2.80 -2.84 6.01
N LEU A 218 3.47 -3.97 6.27
CA LEU A 218 3.40 -4.64 7.57
C LEU A 218 3.93 -3.75 8.71
N GLU A 219 4.92 -2.92 8.41
CA GLU A 219 5.52 -1.96 9.33
C GLU A 219 4.59 -0.79 9.68
N LEU A 220 3.52 -0.55 8.92
CA LEU A 220 2.54 0.49 9.27
C LEU A 220 1.78 0.16 10.56
N ALA A 221 1.57 -1.12 10.85
CA ALA A 221 0.89 -1.51 12.10
C ALA A 221 1.77 -1.31 13.33
N SER A 222 3.09 -1.36 13.21
CA SER A 222 3.97 -1.05 14.34
C SER A 222 4.01 0.44 14.65
N VAL A 223 3.70 1.30 13.67
CA VAL A 223 3.47 2.75 13.90
C VAL A 223 2.20 2.98 14.73
N MET A 224 1.23 2.07 14.67
CA MET A 224 0.00 2.07 15.48
C MET A 224 0.13 1.25 16.78
N GLY A 225 1.36 0.98 17.25
CA GLY A 225 1.62 0.07 18.37
C GLY A 225 0.89 0.43 19.67
N ASP A 226 0.60 1.70 19.92
CA ASP A 226 -0.16 2.15 21.10
C ASP A 226 -1.70 1.97 20.95
N GLU A 227 -2.20 1.65 19.74
CA GLU A 227 -3.62 1.37 19.47
C GLU A 227 -3.98 -0.13 19.47
N ILE A 228 -2.98 -1.01 19.59
CA ILE A 228 -3.07 -2.49 19.54
C ILE A 228 -2.75 -3.09 20.93
#